data_AF-U7Q4E1-F1
#
_entry.id   AF-U7Q4E1-F1
#
_cell.length_a   1.000
_cell.length_b   1.000
_cell.length_c   1.000
_cell.angle_alpha   90.00
_cell.angle_beta   90.00
_cell.angle_gamma   90.00
#
_symmetry.space_group_name_H-M   'P 1'
#
loop_
_entity.id
_entity.type
_entity.pdbx_description
1 polymer ?
#
loop_
_entity_poly.entity_id
_entity_poly.type
_entity_poly.pdbx_seq_one_letter_code
_entity_poly.pdbx_strand_id
1 'polypeptide(L)'
;MATHFVAAAKKTFRELHGIVVSSGLMQKTVKVRVGGQVWNKRVQKFFNRPETYLVHDPNDSLRTGDAVAISPGWRMSKNKRHVVKRIIAPAHVPIDERPPVPSEEQRWEEAIAKRAAKNERRSLIKAAEEARKLDEITSRRTLRKLAKKKAKAEAAEQAVTVKQAEAEMRGDTSL
;
A
#
# COMPACT_ATOMS: atom_id res chain seq x y z
N MET A 1 -4.54 -0.01 5.76
CA MET A 1 -4.27 1.42 5.96
C MET A 1 -5.19 2.31 5.15
N ALA A 2 -5.29 2.16 3.81
CA ALA A 2 -6.13 3.05 3.02
C ALA A 2 -7.61 3.08 3.47
N THR A 3 -8.17 1.91 3.76
CA THR A 3 -9.52 1.75 4.30
C THR A 3 -9.76 2.52 5.59
N HIS A 4 -8.80 2.54 6.52
CA HIS A 4 -9.00 3.19 7.82
C HIS A 4 -8.97 4.71 7.73
N PHE A 5 -8.11 5.30 6.89
CA PHE A 5 -8.10 6.76 6.76
C PHE A 5 -9.29 7.26 5.93
N VAL A 6 -9.74 6.50 4.92
CA VAL A 6 -10.96 6.83 4.20
C VAL A 6 -12.16 6.72 5.15
N ALA A 7 -12.25 5.66 5.95
CA ALA A 7 -13.28 5.54 6.98
C ALA A 7 -13.22 6.68 8.01
N ALA A 8 -12.03 7.08 8.44
CA ALA A 8 -11.86 8.25 9.31
C ALA A 8 -12.36 9.52 8.62
N ALA A 9 -11.98 9.75 7.36
CA ALA A 9 -12.36 10.93 6.59
C ALA A 9 -13.86 11.00 6.25
N LYS A 10 -14.55 9.86 6.17
CA LYS A 10 -16.02 9.80 6.07
C LYS A 10 -16.73 10.28 7.33
N LYS A 11 -16.04 10.33 8.47
CA LYS A 11 -16.60 10.91 9.70
C LYS A 11 -16.74 12.42 9.53
N THR A 12 -17.86 12.96 9.98
CA THR A 12 -18.08 14.41 10.00
C THR A 12 -17.08 15.09 10.94
N PHE A 13 -16.18 15.88 10.37
CA PHE A 13 -15.28 16.76 11.10
C PHE A 13 -15.67 18.23 10.91
N ARG A 14 -15.25 19.08 11.85
CA ARG A 14 -15.34 20.53 11.67
C ARG A 14 -14.45 20.98 10.50
N GLU A 15 -14.97 21.89 9.70
CA GLU A 15 -14.18 22.60 8.70
C GLU A 15 -13.30 23.65 9.40
N LEU A 16 -12.05 23.77 8.94
CA LEU A 16 -11.13 24.81 9.39
C LEU A 16 -10.91 25.78 8.23
N HIS A 17 -10.99 27.08 8.50
CA HIS A 17 -10.72 28.11 7.52
C HIS A 17 -9.31 28.66 7.72
N GLY A 18 -8.58 28.85 6.63
CA GLY A 18 -7.21 29.34 6.69
C GLY A 18 -6.75 29.96 5.39
N ILE A 19 -5.53 30.51 5.42
CA ILE A 19 -4.89 31.16 4.28
C ILE A 19 -3.70 30.31 3.84
N VAL A 20 -3.55 30.13 2.53
CA VAL A 20 -2.39 29.44 1.95
C VAL A 20 -1.15 30.33 2.09
N VAL A 21 -0.15 29.86 2.84
CA VAL A 21 1.13 30.58 3.08
C VAL A 21 2.13 30.30 1.97
N SER A 22 2.18 29.05 1.48
CA SER A 22 3.08 28.65 0.40
C SER A 22 2.46 27.55 -0.45
N SER A 23 2.39 27.78 -1.76
CA SER A 23 2.07 26.79 -2.79
C SER A 23 3.27 26.59 -3.73
N GLY A 24 3.30 25.48 -4.48
CA GLY A 24 4.30 25.22 -5.54
C GLY A 24 5.67 24.70 -5.08
N LEU A 25 6.00 24.77 -3.78
CA LEU A 25 7.26 24.22 -3.25
C LEU A 25 7.26 22.69 -3.12
N MET A 26 6.07 22.08 -3.11
CA MET A 26 5.87 20.65 -2.92
C MET A 26 4.71 20.17 -3.79
N GLN A 27 4.86 19.00 -4.41
CA GLN A 27 3.80 18.37 -5.21
C GLN A 27 2.60 18.00 -4.35
N LYS A 28 1.38 18.31 -4.80
CA LYS A 28 0.09 17.94 -4.17
C LYS A 28 -0.03 18.36 -2.71
N THR A 29 0.66 19.42 -2.33
CA THR A 29 0.85 19.82 -0.93
C THR A 29 0.98 21.33 -0.80
N VAL A 30 0.18 21.91 0.08
CA VAL A 30 0.27 23.33 0.45
C VAL A 30 0.43 23.51 1.96
N LYS A 31 1.02 24.63 2.37
CA LYS A 31 1.07 25.06 3.77
C LYS A 31 -0.07 26.04 4.01
N VAL A 32 -1.00 25.70 4.91
CA VAL A 32 -2.15 26.55 5.26
C VAL A 32 -2.01 27.01 6.71
N ARG A 33 -2.20 28.31 6.94
CA ARG A 33 -2.26 28.91 8.28
C ARG A 33 -3.72 29.03 8.70
N VAL A 34 -4.07 28.41 9.83
CA VAL A 34 -5.39 28.43 10.44
C VAL A 34 -5.35 29.31 11.69
N GLY A 35 -6.42 30.07 11.92
CA GLY A 35 -6.58 30.87 13.13
C GLY A 35 -6.69 29.99 14.37
N GLY A 36 -6.00 30.37 15.44
CA GLY A 36 -6.06 29.70 16.74
C GLY A 36 -5.89 30.73 17.85
N GLN A 37 -6.40 30.42 19.03
CA GLN A 37 -6.25 31.24 20.22
C GLN A 37 -5.83 30.38 21.41
N VAL A 38 -4.98 30.94 22.27
CA VAL A 38 -4.54 30.30 23.51
C VAL A 38 -4.82 31.23 24.68
N TRP A 39 -5.42 30.67 25.73
CA TRP A 39 -5.66 31.35 26.98
C TRP A 39 -4.36 31.43 27.81
N ASN A 40 -3.94 32.64 28.17
CA ASN A 40 -2.88 32.83 29.14
C ASN A 40 -3.48 32.92 30.55
N LYS A 41 -3.24 31.91 31.39
CA LYS A 41 -3.79 31.84 32.76
C LYS A 41 -3.31 32.98 33.68
N ARG A 42 -2.09 33.49 33.49
CA ARG A 42 -1.51 34.53 34.34
C ARG A 42 -2.09 35.92 34.04
N VAL A 43 -2.29 36.22 32.76
CA VAL A 43 -2.81 37.52 32.30
C VAL A 43 -4.34 37.51 32.15
N GLN A 44 -4.96 36.33 32.17
CA GLN A 44 -6.40 36.11 31.95
C GLN A 44 -6.89 36.72 30.62
N LYS A 45 -6.12 36.52 29.55
CA LYS A 45 -6.42 37.05 28.21
C LYS A 45 -6.15 35.99 27.13
N PHE A 46 -7.00 35.96 26.11
CA PHE A 46 -6.76 35.18 24.89
C PHE A 46 -5.74 35.88 23.99
N PHE A 47 -4.74 35.12 23.54
CA PHE A 47 -3.76 35.55 22.56
C PHE A 47 -3.91 34.75 21.26
N ASN A 48 -3.74 35.43 20.13
CA ASN A 48 -3.75 34.79 18.82
C ASN A 48 -2.50 33.90 18.68
N ARG A 49 -2.72 32.62 18.40
CA ARG A 49 -1.69 31.62 18.12
C ARG A 49 -2.09 30.88 16.86
N PRO A 50 -1.80 31.43 15.67
CA PRO A 50 -2.10 30.77 14.42
C PRO A 50 -1.27 29.49 14.28
N GLU A 51 -1.91 28.41 13.80
CA GLU A 51 -1.24 27.14 13.55
C GLU A 51 -1.08 26.91 12.04
N THR A 52 0.00 26.26 11.63
CA THR A 52 0.23 25.94 10.22
C THR A 52 0.16 24.43 10.00
N TYR A 53 -0.63 24.01 9.02
CA TYR A 53 -0.76 22.61 8.64
C TYR A 53 -0.28 22.37 7.21
N LEU A 54 0.24 21.16 6.96
CA LEU A 54 0.43 20.66 5.61
C LEU A 54 -0.87 20.01 5.16
N VAL A 55 -1.41 20.52 4.06
CA VAL A 55 -2.71 20.13 3.50
C VAL A 55 -2.48 19.43 2.16
N HIS A 56 -3.23 18.36 1.92
CA HIS A 56 -3.23 17.69 0.64
C HIS A 56 -4.14 18.41 -0.35
N ASP A 57 -3.55 18.85 -1.45
CA ASP A 57 -4.24 19.34 -2.64
C ASP A 57 -4.09 18.26 -3.74
N PRO A 58 -5.16 17.54 -4.14
CA PRO A 58 -5.05 16.45 -5.11
C PRO A 58 -4.59 16.89 -6.50
N ASN A 59 -4.95 18.11 -6.91
CA ASN A 59 -4.84 18.60 -8.29
C ASN A 59 -3.97 19.86 -8.41
N ASP A 60 -3.32 20.30 -7.32
CA ASP A 60 -2.46 21.51 -7.30
C ASP A 60 -3.21 22.78 -7.78
N SER A 61 -4.47 22.91 -7.35
CA SER A 61 -5.37 24.01 -7.70
C SER A 61 -5.07 25.29 -6.92
N LEU A 62 -4.37 25.19 -5.80
CA LEU A 62 -4.16 26.33 -4.88
C LEU A 62 -2.94 27.18 -5.24
N ARG A 63 -3.03 28.47 -4.94
CA ARG A 63 -1.97 29.48 -5.05
C ARG A 63 -1.74 30.12 -3.69
N THR A 64 -0.56 30.74 -3.54
CA THR A 64 -0.22 31.46 -2.31
C THR A 64 -1.19 32.63 -2.12
N GLY A 65 -1.75 32.79 -0.91
CA GLY A 65 -2.71 33.84 -0.58
C GLY A 65 -4.18 33.43 -0.67
N ASP A 66 -4.52 32.28 -1.24
CA ASP A 66 -5.91 31.82 -1.29
C ASP A 66 -6.49 31.60 0.13
N ALA A 67 -7.76 31.98 0.32
CA ALA A 67 -8.54 31.58 1.48
C ALA A 67 -9.22 30.24 1.20
N VAL A 68 -9.03 29.25 2.07
CA VAL A 68 -9.47 27.87 1.85
C VAL A 68 -10.17 27.27 3.05
N ALA A 69 -11.15 26.41 2.78
CA ALA A 69 -11.73 25.51 3.76
C ALA A 69 -11.02 24.16 3.69
N ILE A 70 -10.48 23.70 4.81
CA ILE A 70 -9.80 22.41 4.95
C ILE A 70 -10.56 21.49 5.88
N SER A 71 -10.54 20.19 5.60
CA SER A 71 -11.12 19.16 6.44
C SER A 71 -10.02 18.28 7.05
N PRO A 72 -10.02 18.00 8.36
CA PRO A 72 -9.11 17.06 8.98
C PRO A 72 -9.52 15.60 8.70
N GLY A 73 -8.69 14.65 9.13
CA GLY A 73 -8.97 13.21 9.01
C GLY A 73 -8.42 12.54 7.75
N TRP A 74 -7.93 13.32 6.79
CA TRP A 74 -7.30 12.81 5.56
C TRP A 74 -5.80 12.57 5.75
N ARG A 75 -5.44 11.38 6.26
CA ARG A 75 -4.04 11.03 6.56
C ARG A 75 -3.31 10.50 5.32
N MET A 76 -2.64 11.39 4.60
CA MET A 76 -1.83 11.05 3.41
C MET A 76 -0.35 10.81 3.71
N SER A 77 0.19 11.46 4.74
CA SER A 77 1.61 11.35 5.13
C SER A 77 1.74 11.45 6.66
N LYS A 78 2.97 11.40 7.18
CA LYS A 78 3.28 11.61 8.61
C LYS A 78 2.70 12.94 9.11
N ASN A 79 2.86 13.99 8.31
CA ASN A 79 2.49 15.37 8.67
C ASN A 79 1.23 15.88 7.93
N LYS A 80 0.85 15.27 6.79
CA LYS A 80 -0.33 15.65 6.01
C LYS A 80 -1.57 14.93 6.53
N ARG A 81 -2.36 15.63 7.34
CA ARG A 81 -3.59 15.12 7.99
C ARG A 81 -4.87 15.86 7.59
N HIS A 82 -4.72 16.89 6.75
CA HIS A 82 -5.79 17.75 6.28
C HIS A 82 -5.87 17.66 4.76
N VAL A 83 -7.06 17.89 4.22
CA VAL A 83 -7.33 17.95 2.78
C VAL A 83 -8.13 19.21 2.46
N VAL A 84 -7.92 19.74 1.26
CA VAL A 84 -8.70 20.87 0.76
C VAL A 84 -10.14 20.42 0.51
N LYS A 85 -11.11 21.17 1.04
CA LYS A 85 -12.53 20.93 0.78
C LYS A 85 -13.05 21.84 -0.34
N ARG A 86 -12.83 23.15 -0.20
CA ARG A 86 -13.18 24.16 -1.22
C ARG A 86 -12.32 25.41 -1.08
N ILE A 87 -12.21 26.15 -2.17
CA ILE A 87 -11.63 27.50 -2.19
C ILE A 87 -12.73 28.47 -1.76
N ILE A 88 -12.44 29.32 -0.77
CA ILE A 88 -13.37 30.34 -0.29
C ILE A 88 -13.18 31.62 -1.10
N ALA A 89 -11.93 32.07 -1.22
CA ALA A 89 -11.56 33.25 -2.02
C ALA A 89 -10.24 32.98 -2.74
N PRO A 90 -10.21 32.98 -4.09
CA PRO A 90 -8.99 32.83 -4.86
C PRO A 90 -8.16 34.12 -4.84
N ALA A 91 -6.84 33.99 -4.74
CA ALA A 91 -5.88 35.07 -4.90
C ALA A 91 -5.26 35.04 -6.31
N HIS A 92 -5.09 36.22 -6.90
CA HIS A 92 -4.37 36.47 -8.17
C HIS A 92 -5.06 35.88 -9.41
N VAL A 93 -5.18 34.55 -9.49
CA VAL A 93 -5.77 33.83 -10.63
C VAL A 93 -7.21 33.41 -10.28
N PRO A 94 -8.20 33.63 -11.15
CA PRO A 94 -9.58 33.18 -10.94
C PRO A 94 -9.71 31.66 -10.73
N ILE A 95 -10.85 31.21 -10.22
CA ILE A 95 -11.08 29.77 -9.98
C ILE A 95 -11.21 28.96 -11.27
N ASP A 96 -11.70 29.60 -12.33
CA ASP A 96 -12.01 28.96 -13.62
C ASP A 96 -10.76 28.54 -14.40
N GLU A 97 -9.64 29.25 -14.21
CA GLU A 97 -8.36 28.94 -14.87
C GLU A 97 -7.56 27.84 -14.15
N ARG A 98 -8.10 27.28 -13.06
CA ARG A 98 -7.41 26.32 -12.19
C ARG A 98 -8.01 24.93 -12.33
N PRO A 99 -7.22 23.87 -12.10
CA PRO A 99 -7.78 22.54 -12.05
C PRO A 99 -8.80 22.43 -10.89
N PRO A 100 -9.94 21.76 -11.09
CA PRO A 100 -10.99 21.68 -10.08
C PRO A 100 -10.54 20.85 -8.87
N VAL A 101 -11.00 21.23 -7.67
CA VAL A 101 -10.79 20.43 -6.44
C VAL A 101 -11.75 19.24 -6.46
N PRO A 102 -11.25 17.99 -6.38
CA PRO A 102 -12.13 16.82 -6.37
C PRO A 102 -13.07 16.78 -5.17
N SER A 103 -14.31 16.32 -5.41
CA SER A 103 -15.31 16.16 -4.34
C SER A 103 -14.84 15.17 -3.27
N GLU A 104 -15.45 15.20 -2.08
CA GLU A 104 -15.07 14.28 -1.00
C GLU A 104 -15.26 12.82 -1.43
N GLU A 105 -16.36 12.54 -2.13
CA GLU A 105 -16.73 11.21 -2.64
C GLU A 105 -15.74 10.71 -3.68
N GLN A 106 -15.40 11.53 -4.68
CA GLN A 106 -14.40 11.20 -5.70
C GLN A 106 -13.06 10.84 -5.06
N ARG A 107 -12.63 11.61 -4.04
CA ARG A 107 -11.40 11.30 -3.30
C ARG A 107 -11.46 9.98 -2.56
N TRP A 108 -12.62 9.64 -1.98
CA TRP A 108 -12.83 8.37 -1.29
C TRP A 108 -12.78 7.21 -2.28
N GLU A 109 -13.50 7.33 -3.40
CA GLU A 109 -13.53 6.33 -4.46
C GLU A 109 -12.16 6.07 -5.04
N GLU A 110 -11.40 7.11 -5.38
CA GLU A 110 -10.02 6.97 -5.84
C GLU A 110 -9.14 6.23 -4.83
N ALA A 111 -9.25 6.56 -3.54
CA ALA A 111 -8.47 5.92 -2.49
C ALA A 111 -8.87 4.45 -2.28
N ILE A 112 -10.16 4.13 -2.40
CA ILE A 112 -10.69 2.77 -2.35
C ILE A 112 -10.22 1.98 -3.57
N ALA A 113 -10.32 2.54 -4.78
CA ALA A 113 -9.88 1.92 -6.02
C ALA A 113 -8.37 1.62 -6.02
N LYS A 114 -7.53 2.59 -5.63
CA LYS A 114 -6.08 2.40 -5.46
C LYS A 114 -5.76 1.28 -4.46
N ARG A 115 -6.59 1.11 -3.43
CA ARG A 115 -6.43 0.03 -2.45
C ARG A 115 -6.89 -1.32 -2.99
N ALA A 116 -8.00 -1.38 -3.70
CA ALA A 116 -8.52 -2.57 -4.35
C ALA A 116 -7.49 -3.13 -5.34
N ALA A 117 -6.99 -2.31 -6.26
CA ALA A 117 -5.95 -2.67 -7.23
C ALA A 117 -4.67 -3.19 -6.54
N LYS A 118 -4.27 -2.58 -5.42
CA LYS A 118 -3.12 -3.08 -4.64
C LYS A 118 -3.38 -4.44 -4.00
N ASN A 119 -4.60 -4.70 -3.53
CA ASN A 119 -4.98 -5.98 -2.95
C ASN A 119 -5.03 -7.07 -4.01
N GLU A 120 -5.62 -6.79 -5.17
CA GLU A 120 -5.66 -7.70 -6.34
C GLU A 120 -4.25 -8.06 -6.81
N ARG A 121 -3.36 -7.07 -6.97
CA ARG A 121 -1.95 -7.33 -7.31
C ARG A 121 -1.28 -8.27 -6.29
N ARG A 122 -1.57 -8.09 -5.00
CA ARG A 122 -1.02 -8.93 -3.93
C ARG A 122 -1.61 -10.34 -3.93
N SER A 123 -2.91 -10.50 -4.20
CA SER A 123 -3.52 -11.82 -4.29
C SER A 123 -2.99 -12.60 -5.48
N LEU A 124 -2.80 -11.94 -6.64
CA LEU A 124 -2.18 -12.56 -7.82
C LEU A 124 -0.73 -13.00 -7.56
N ILE A 125 0.10 -12.15 -6.95
CA ILE A 125 1.48 -12.52 -6.57
C ILE A 125 1.46 -13.71 -5.61
N LYS A 126 0.61 -13.68 -4.58
CA LYS A 126 0.50 -14.77 -3.60
C LYS A 126 0.03 -16.07 -4.24
N ALA A 127 -0.97 -16.03 -5.13
CA ALA A 127 -1.45 -17.20 -5.85
C ALA A 127 -0.36 -17.79 -6.77
N ALA A 128 0.42 -16.95 -7.45
CA ALA A 128 1.54 -17.39 -8.27
C ALA A 128 2.66 -18.03 -7.44
N GLU A 129 2.97 -17.47 -6.26
CA GLU A 129 3.93 -18.07 -5.31
C GLU A 129 3.43 -19.41 -4.76
N GLU A 130 2.15 -19.54 -4.45
CA GLU A 130 1.52 -20.78 -4.00
C GLU A 130 1.54 -21.86 -5.09
N ALA A 131 1.21 -21.49 -6.35
CA ALA A 131 1.32 -22.39 -7.50
C ALA A 131 2.76 -22.91 -7.70
N ARG A 132 3.76 -22.00 -7.68
CA ARG A 132 5.19 -22.40 -7.77
C ARG A 132 5.61 -23.37 -6.68
N LYS A 133 5.17 -23.15 -5.43
CA LYS A 133 5.45 -24.06 -4.31
C LYS A 133 4.78 -25.42 -4.50
N LEU A 134 3.55 -25.46 -5.02
CA LEU A 134 2.86 -26.72 -5.33
C LEU A 134 3.58 -27.48 -6.46
N ASP A 135 4.04 -26.78 -7.50
CA ASP A 135 4.82 -27.36 -8.59
C ASP A 135 6.17 -27.92 -8.11
N GLU A 136 6.83 -27.23 -7.18
CA GLU A 136 8.06 -27.71 -6.54
C GLU A 136 7.79 -28.97 -5.68
N ILE A 137 6.70 -28.98 -4.91
CA ILE A 137 6.32 -30.14 -4.09
C ILE A 137 5.95 -31.33 -4.98
N THR A 138 5.21 -31.10 -6.06
CA THR A 138 4.80 -32.16 -6.99
C THR A 138 5.99 -32.71 -7.76
N SER A 139 6.87 -31.87 -8.31
CA SER A 139 8.13 -32.30 -8.96
C SER A 139 9.05 -33.05 -8.00
N ARG A 140 9.19 -32.61 -6.74
CA ARG A 140 9.96 -33.36 -5.73
C ARG A 140 9.34 -34.73 -5.45
N ARG A 141 8.01 -34.84 -5.41
CA ARG A 141 7.30 -36.13 -5.24
C ARG A 141 7.49 -37.05 -6.44
N THR A 142 7.44 -36.53 -7.67
CA THR A 142 7.65 -37.32 -8.89
C THR A 142 9.09 -37.82 -8.98
N LEU A 143 10.08 -36.96 -8.74
CA LEU A 143 11.50 -37.35 -8.67
C LEU A 143 11.74 -38.43 -7.61
N ARG A 144 11.15 -38.30 -6.41
CA ARG A 144 11.24 -39.34 -5.37
C ARG A 144 10.65 -40.67 -5.80
N LYS A 145 9.51 -40.68 -6.52
CA LYS A 145 8.91 -41.91 -7.06
C LYS A 145 9.79 -42.54 -8.14
N LEU A 146 10.36 -41.74 -9.04
CA LEU A 146 11.30 -42.21 -10.07
C LEU A 146 12.56 -42.81 -9.46
N ALA A 147 13.17 -42.14 -8.48
CA ALA A 147 14.33 -42.64 -7.75
C ALA A 147 14.05 -43.99 -7.05
N LYS A 148 12.86 -44.13 -6.41
CA LYS A 148 12.43 -45.41 -5.83
C LYS A 148 12.27 -46.51 -6.87
N LYS A 149 11.70 -46.20 -8.05
CA LYS A 149 11.58 -47.17 -9.15
C LYS A 149 12.96 -47.59 -9.68
N LYS A 150 13.87 -46.63 -9.87
CA LYS A 150 15.25 -46.88 -10.32
C LYS A 150 16.00 -47.75 -9.33
N ALA A 151 15.98 -47.40 -8.04
CA ALA A 151 16.60 -48.21 -6.99
C ALA A 151 16.02 -49.63 -6.91
N LYS A 152 14.71 -49.81 -7.14
CA LYS A 152 14.09 -51.13 -7.22
C LYS A 152 14.57 -51.94 -8.43
N ALA A 153 14.76 -51.30 -9.58
CA ALA A 153 15.30 -51.94 -10.78
C ALA A 153 16.77 -52.32 -10.60
N GLU A 154 17.61 -51.40 -10.11
CA GLU A 154 19.02 -51.66 -9.78
C GLU A 154 19.16 -52.79 -8.75
N ALA A 155 18.33 -52.83 -7.71
CA ALA A 155 18.32 -53.93 -6.74
C ALA A 155 17.88 -55.27 -7.37
N ALA A 156 16.98 -55.24 -8.35
CA ALA A 156 16.58 -56.45 -9.09
C ALA A 156 17.72 -56.95 -10.00
N GLU A 157 18.42 -56.04 -10.69
CA GLU A 157 19.62 -56.35 -11.47
C GLU A 157 20.76 -56.90 -10.59
N GLN A 158 21.00 -56.28 -9.43
CA GLN A 158 21.95 -56.77 -8.43
C GLN A 158 21.56 -58.16 -7.91
N ALA A 159 20.28 -58.41 -7.65
CA ALA A 159 19.82 -59.73 -7.23
C ALA A 159 19.99 -60.80 -8.33
N VAL A 160 19.81 -60.44 -9.60
CA VAL A 160 20.05 -61.34 -10.74
C VAL A 160 21.54 -61.64 -10.89
N THR A 161 22.41 -60.63 -10.83
CA THR A 161 23.87 -60.79 -10.92
C THR A 161 24.44 -61.61 -9.77
N VAL A 162 23.97 -61.39 -8.52
CA VAL A 162 24.34 -62.22 -7.37
C VAL A 162 23.88 -63.67 -7.57
N LYS A 163 22.65 -63.91 -8.04
CA LYS A 163 22.17 -65.27 -8.35
C LYS A 163 22.98 -65.95 -9.46
N GLN A 164 23.41 -65.21 -10.48
CA GLN A 164 24.27 -65.72 -11.56
C GLN A 164 25.65 -66.10 -11.00
N ALA A 165 26.28 -65.22 -10.21
CA ALA A 165 27.55 -65.51 -9.54
C ALA A 165 27.46 -66.70 -8.58
N GLU A 166 26.37 -66.81 -7.80
CA GLU A 166 26.12 -67.99 -6.93
C GLU A 166 25.95 -69.29 -7.73
N ALA A 167 25.33 -69.23 -8.91
CA ALA A 167 25.15 -70.39 -9.79
C ALA A 167 26.48 -70.82 -10.44
N GLU A 168 27.30 -69.87 -10.87
CA GLU A 168 28.66 -70.11 -11.38
C GLU A 168 29.53 -70.78 -10.31
N MET A 169 29.53 -70.26 -9.09
CA MET A 169 30.27 -70.84 -7.95
C MET A 169 29.81 -72.26 -7.57
N ARG A 170 28.52 -72.59 -7.74
CA ARG A 170 28.01 -73.96 -7.53
C ARG A 170 28.41 -74.92 -8.66
N GLY A 171 28.55 -74.42 -9.88
CA GLY A 171 29.01 -75.19 -11.03
C GLY A 171 30.48 -75.61 -10.91
N ASP A 172 31.33 -74.69 -10.45
CA ASP A 172 32.78 -74.96 -10.28
C ASP A 172 33.08 -75.95 -9.14
N THR A 173 32.16 -76.16 -8.20
CA THR A 173 32.31 -77.18 -7.13
C THR A 173 31.99 -78.62 -7.56
N SER A 174 31.79 -78.90 -8.85
CA SER A 174 31.37 -80.22 -9.36
C SER A 174 32.40 -81.00 -10.21
N LEU A 175 33.69 -80.64 -10.13
CA LEU A 175 34.84 -81.42 -10.64
C LEU A 175 35.70 -81.94 -9.48
#